data_AF-A0A957KGR7-F1
#
_entry.id   AF-A0A957KGR7-F1
#
_cell.length_a   1.000
_cell.length_b   1.000
_cell.length_c   1.000
_cell.angle_alpha   90.00
_cell.angle_beta   90.00
_cell.angle_gamma   90.00
#
_symmetry.space_group_name_H-M   'P 1'
#
loop_
_entity.id
_entity.type
_entity.pdbx_description
1 polymer ?
#
loop_
_entity_poly.entity_id
_entity_poly.type
_entity_poly.pdbx_seq_one_letter_code
_entity_poly.pdbx_strand_id
1 'polypeptide(L)'
;TEDIEFHMSLIAAGERVHFAPDAVVWAEMPTTLAGSATQNERWERGRVEMLRRYVPRLLRDCTKALVQGQWGRAYLNFDAALEHLIPPFTMLVGLSLLLTAAATLLLGLSLWLAPTLLPWAVTTLALALFLVLGQTLYVMAGLKLAKAPKSIYKALLHAPAFMFWKLVLYGRVLTGRQQKGWIRTARNEE
;
A
#
# COMPACT_ATOMS: atom_id res chain seq x y z
N THR A 1 -2.27 -5.61 13.85
CA THR A 1 -3.29 -4.73 14.45
C THR A 1 -4.52 -5.58 14.72
N GLU A 2 -5.28 -5.26 15.76
CA GLU A 2 -6.39 -6.09 16.25
C GLU A 2 -7.52 -6.28 15.22
N ASP A 3 -7.83 -5.23 14.46
CA ASP A 3 -8.80 -5.22 13.36
C ASP A 3 -8.53 -6.30 12.29
N ILE A 4 -7.31 -6.34 11.78
CA ILE A 4 -6.89 -7.32 10.78
C ILE A 4 -6.90 -8.73 11.37
N GLU A 5 -6.50 -8.91 12.62
CA GLU A 5 -6.51 -10.22 13.29
C GLU A 5 -7.94 -10.77 13.47
N PHE A 6 -8.91 -9.93 13.81
CA PHE A 6 -10.32 -10.31 13.82
C PHE A 6 -10.83 -10.69 12.43
N HIS A 7 -10.53 -9.86 11.42
CA HIS A 7 -10.93 -10.14 10.03
C HIS A 7 -10.36 -11.49 9.54
N MET A 8 -9.09 -11.76 9.82
CA MET A 8 -8.43 -13.03 9.47
C MET A 8 -9.00 -14.22 10.22
N SER A 9 -9.38 -14.04 11.48
CA SER A 9 -10.03 -15.09 12.27
C SER A 9 -11.39 -15.49 11.67
N LEU A 10 -12.17 -14.52 11.19
CA LEU A 10 -13.44 -14.77 10.50
C LEU A 10 -13.24 -15.52 9.18
N ILE A 11 -12.30 -15.07 8.33
CA ILE A 11 -11.99 -15.76 7.06
C ILE A 11 -11.52 -17.20 7.32
N ALA A 12 -10.68 -17.42 8.34
CA ALA A 12 -10.20 -18.75 8.70
C ALA A 12 -11.35 -19.68 9.13
N ALA A 13 -12.38 -19.13 9.78
CA ALA A 13 -13.62 -19.82 10.14
C ALA A 13 -14.55 -20.07 8.93
N GLY A 14 -14.24 -19.50 7.77
CA GLY A 14 -15.08 -19.59 6.56
C GLY A 14 -16.16 -18.52 6.47
N GLU A 15 -16.13 -17.53 7.36
CA GLU A 15 -17.09 -16.43 7.38
C GLU A 15 -16.72 -15.36 6.36
N ARG A 16 -17.72 -14.86 5.63
CA ARG A 16 -17.54 -13.79 4.64
C ARG A 16 -17.85 -12.45 5.28
N VAL A 17 -16.93 -11.50 5.15
CA VAL A 17 -17.11 -10.13 5.63
C VAL A 17 -17.52 -9.24 4.45
N HIS A 18 -18.53 -8.42 4.67
CA HIS A 18 -19.06 -7.49 3.67
C HIS A 18 -18.94 -6.05 4.16
N PHE A 19 -18.70 -5.13 3.23
CA PHE A 19 -18.74 -3.70 3.51
C PHE A 19 -20.18 -3.24 3.78
N ALA A 20 -20.39 -2.57 4.91
CA ALA A 20 -21.68 -1.99 5.28
C ALA A 20 -21.67 -0.48 4.95
N PRO A 21 -22.30 -0.02 3.84
CA PRO A 21 -22.20 1.37 3.38
C PRO A 21 -22.87 2.38 4.32
N ASP A 22 -23.85 1.93 5.10
CA ASP A 22 -24.62 2.78 6.01
C ASP A 22 -24.00 2.87 7.42
N ALA A 23 -22.96 2.09 7.70
CA ALA A 23 -22.27 2.13 8.98
C ALA A 23 -21.36 3.36 9.07
N VAL A 24 -21.62 4.24 10.05
CA VAL A 24 -20.84 5.46 10.28
C VAL A 24 -20.10 5.36 11.62
N VAL A 25 -18.79 5.59 11.59
CA VAL A 25 -17.93 5.61 12.79
C VAL A 25 -17.17 6.94 12.81
N TRP A 26 -17.28 7.65 13.93
CA TRP A 26 -16.53 8.90 14.16
C TRP A 26 -15.22 8.58 14.87
N ALA A 27 -14.10 8.99 14.27
CA ALA A 27 -12.77 8.81 14.83
C ALA A 27 -12.05 10.15 14.91
N GLU A 28 -11.33 10.35 16.01
CA GLU A 28 -10.54 11.54 16.22
C GLU A 28 -9.19 11.43 15.48
N MET A 29 -8.82 12.48 14.75
CA MET A 29 -7.53 12.56 14.06
C MET A 29 -6.47 13.19 14.96
N PRO A 30 -5.20 12.76 14.85
CA PRO A 30 -4.11 13.38 15.60
C PRO A 30 -3.94 14.84 15.17
N THR A 31 -3.85 15.74 16.16
CA THR A 31 -3.67 17.18 15.94
C THR A 31 -2.21 17.60 15.69
N THR A 32 -1.25 16.70 15.97
CA THR A 32 0.18 16.96 15.83
C THR A 32 0.85 16.04 14.83
N LEU A 33 1.90 16.54 14.16
CA LEU A 33 2.72 15.74 13.24
C LEU A 33 3.42 14.58 13.96
N ALA A 34 3.87 14.80 15.20
CA ALA A 34 4.49 13.75 16.01
C ALA A 34 3.50 12.62 16.32
N GLY A 35 2.28 12.95 16.76
CA GLY A 35 1.23 11.96 16.99
C GLY A 35 0.84 11.19 15.72
N SER A 36 0.73 11.90 14.59
CA SER A 36 0.49 11.28 13.28
C SER A 36 1.61 10.32 12.89
N ALA A 37 2.88 10.72 13.07
CA ALA A 37 4.03 9.87 12.74
C ALA A 37 4.06 8.59 13.58
N THR A 38 3.84 8.69 14.90
CA THR A 38 3.78 7.53 15.80
C THR A 38 2.63 6.60 15.45
N GLN A 39 1.45 7.15 15.15
CA GLN A 39 0.30 6.35 14.71
C GLN A 39 0.59 5.59 13.42
N ASN A 40 1.19 6.28 12.45
CA ASN A 40 1.53 5.70 11.17
C ASN A 40 2.57 4.57 11.31
N GLU A 41 3.61 4.79 12.11
CA GLU A 41 4.62 3.76 12.39
C GLU A 41 4.00 2.51 13.01
N ARG A 42 3.07 2.65 13.96
CA ARG A 42 2.34 1.52 14.55
C ARG A 42 1.48 0.78 13.52
N TRP A 43 0.80 1.50 12.63
CA TRP A 43 -0.01 0.88 11.57
C TRP A 43 0.84 0.08 10.59
N GLU A 44 1.95 0.66 10.11
CA GLU A 44 2.83 -0.02 9.15
C GLU A 44 3.51 -1.25 9.77
N ARG A 45 3.93 -1.15 11.03
CA ARG A 45 4.45 -2.31 11.78
C ARG A 45 3.41 -3.43 11.89
N GLY A 46 2.20 -3.08 12.33
CA GLY A 46 1.12 -4.03 12.47
C GLY A 46 0.77 -4.69 11.13
N ARG A 47 0.75 -3.94 10.04
CA ARG A 47 0.52 -4.47 8.68
C ARG A 47 1.60 -5.49 8.26
N VAL A 48 2.88 -5.19 8.49
CA VAL A 48 3.99 -6.11 8.18
C VAL A 48 3.93 -7.38 9.05
N GLU A 49 3.57 -7.24 10.33
CA GLU A 49 3.38 -8.39 11.23
C GLU A 49 2.25 -9.30 10.75
N MET A 50 1.09 -8.73 10.40
CA MET A 50 -0.05 -9.50 9.89
C MET A 50 0.29 -10.17 8.56
N LEU A 51 0.98 -9.48 7.64
CA LEU A 51 1.46 -10.05 6.38
C LEU A 51 2.32 -11.29 6.64
N ARG A 52 3.32 -11.19 7.52
CA ARG A 52 4.22 -12.31 7.86
C ARG A 52 3.50 -13.48 8.52
N ARG A 53 2.48 -13.21 9.35
CA ARG A 53 1.75 -14.21 10.13
C ARG A 53 0.69 -14.95 9.30
N TYR A 54 -0.09 -14.23 8.49
CA TYR A 54 -1.28 -14.77 7.85
C TYR A 54 -1.08 -15.16 6.39
N VAL A 55 -0.33 -14.40 5.59
CA VAL A 55 -0.19 -14.67 4.14
C VAL A 55 0.32 -16.08 3.84
N PRO A 56 1.39 -16.59 4.48
CA PRO A 56 1.87 -17.95 4.20
C PRO A 56 0.84 -19.02 4.55
N ARG A 57 0.09 -18.83 5.63
CA ARG A 57 -0.97 -19.75 6.08
C ARG A 57 -2.14 -19.74 5.09
N LEU A 58 -2.61 -18.56 4.69
CA LEU A 58 -3.71 -18.39 3.74
C LEU A 58 -3.39 -19.02 2.38
N LEU A 59 -2.19 -18.80 1.85
CA LEU A 59 -1.76 -19.41 0.58
C LEU A 59 -1.68 -20.95 0.70
N ARG A 60 -1.20 -21.49 1.83
CA ARG A 60 -1.20 -22.93 2.09
C ARG A 60 -2.63 -23.51 2.19
N ASP A 61 -3.54 -22.81 2.85
CA ASP A 61 -4.92 -23.29 2.99
C ASP A 61 -5.71 -23.11 1.69
N CYS A 62 -5.38 -22.12 0.87
CA CYS A 62 -5.86 -21.97 -0.51
C CYS A 62 -5.45 -23.18 -1.37
N THR A 63 -4.16 -23.55 -1.39
CA THR A 63 -3.71 -24.69 -2.20
C THR A 63 -4.33 -26.01 -1.77
N LYS A 64 -4.49 -26.25 -0.45
CA LYS A 64 -5.24 -27.41 0.05
C LYS A 64 -6.69 -27.42 -0.43
N ALA A 65 -7.38 -26.29 -0.33
CA ALA A 65 -8.78 -26.17 -0.74
C ALA A 65 -8.95 -26.42 -2.25
N LEU A 66 -8.01 -25.96 -3.08
CA LEU A 66 -7.99 -26.26 -4.52
C LEU A 66 -7.87 -27.76 -4.78
N VAL A 67 -6.94 -28.44 -4.12
CA VAL A 67 -6.74 -29.91 -4.27
C VAL A 67 -7.98 -30.69 -3.82
N GLN A 68 -8.72 -30.18 -2.83
CA GLN A 68 -9.95 -30.79 -2.30
C GLN A 68 -11.22 -30.43 -3.11
N GLY A 69 -11.11 -29.64 -4.18
CA GLY A 69 -12.25 -29.18 -4.97
C GLY A 69 -13.13 -28.14 -4.25
N GLN A 70 -12.65 -27.53 -3.17
CA GLN A 70 -13.35 -26.50 -2.40
C GLN A 70 -13.08 -25.10 -2.96
N TRP A 71 -13.51 -24.85 -4.19
CA TRP A 71 -13.24 -23.61 -4.93
C TRP A 71 -13.64 -22.34 -4.17
N GLY A 72 -14.77 -22.35 -3.45
CA GLY A 72 -15.22 -21.21 -2.66
C GLY A 72 -14.27 -20.86 -1.51
N ARG A 73 -13.70 -21.85 -0.84
CA ARG A 73 -12.74 -21.64 0.25
C ARG A 73 -11.36 -21.25 -0.27
N ALA A 74 -10.95 -21.83 -1.40
CA ALA A 74 -9.73 -21.43 -2.09
C ALA A 74 -9.78 -19.95 -2.49
N TYR A 75 -10.89 -19.50 -3.07
CA TYR A 75 -11.10 -18.10 -3.44
C TYR A 75 -11.01 -17.17 -2.23
N LEU A 76 -11.73 -17.48 -1.13
CA LEU A 76 -11.70 -16.64 0.09
C LEU A 76 -10.29 -16.50 0.67
N ASN A 77 -9.55 -17.62 0.78
CA ASN A 77 -8.18 -17.58 1.29
C ASN A 77 -7.22 -16.83 0.36
N PHE A 78 -7.43 -16.96 -0.95
CA PHE A 78 -6.61 -16.26 -1.95
C PHE A 78 -6.86 -14.75 -1.93
N ASP A 79 -8.13 -14.34 -1.90
CA ASP A 79 -8.55 -12.94 -1.84
C ASP A 79 -7.98 -12.24 -0.60
N ALA A 80 -8.13 -12.86 0.58
CA ALA A 80 -7.55 -12.38 1.83
C ALA A 80 -6.01 -12.28 1.80
N ALA A 81 -5.34 -13.23 1.14
CA ALA A 81 -3.89 -13.18 0.99
C ALA A 81 -3.46 -12.03 0.05
N LEU A 82 -4.18 -11.82 -1.05
CA LEU A 82 -3.90 -10.75 -2.00
C LEU A 82 -4.08 -9.37 -1.38
N GLU A 83 -5.13 -9.17 -0.58
CA GLU A 83 -5.37 -7.89 0.12
C GLU A 83 -4.14 -7.44 0.92
N HIS A 84 -3.49 -8.37 1.62
CA HIS A 84 -2.28 -8.08 2.38
C HIS A 84 -1.02 -7.92 1.53
N LEU A 85 -0.97 -8.54 0.35
CA LEU A 85 0.15 -8.43 -0.58
C LEU A 85 0.13 -7.11 -1.36
N ILE A 86 -1.02 -6.43 -1.46
CA ILE A 86 -1.10 -5.13 -2.13
C ILE A 86 -0.23 -4.12 -1.35
N PRO A 87 0.87 -3.61 -1.95
CA PRO A 87 1.71 -2.61 -1.31
C PRO A 87 0.92 -1.29 -1.16
N PRO A 88 1.29 -0.43 -0.21
CA PRO A 88 0.59 0.84 -0.05
C PRO A 88 0.73 1.64 -1.33
N PHE A 89 -0.31 2.39 -1.68
CA PHE A 89 -0.34 3.17 -2.92
C PHE A 89 0.88 4.10 -3.07
N THR A 90 1.36 4.70 -1.98
CA THR A 90 2.60 5.52 -1.97
C THR A 90 3.83 4.76 -2.48
N MET A 91 3.96 3.47 -2.16
CA MET A 91 5.07 2.64 -2.65
C MET A 91 4.92 2.31 -4.14
N LEU A 92 3.69 2.08 -4.61
CA LEU A 92 3.42 1.87 -6.03
C LEU A 92 3.80 3.10 -6.85
N VAL A 93 3.42 4.30 -6.40
CA VAL A 93 3.80 5.56 -7.05
C VAL A 93 5.32 5.73 -7.03
N GLY A 94 5.97 5.50 -5.88
CA GLY A 94 7.43 5.57 -5.77
C GLY A 94 8.14 4.63 -6.75
N LEU A 95 7.68 3.38 -6.89
CA LEU A 95 8.22 2.42 -7.85
C LEU A 95 7.99 2.87 -9.29
N SER A 96 6.80 3.37 -9.63
CA SER A 96 6.52 3.90 -10.97
C SER A 96 7.40 5.08 -11.35
N LEU A 97 7.71 5.97 -10.39
CA LEU A 97 8.65 7.08 -10.61
C LEU A 97 10.09 6.59 -10.82
N LEU A 98 10.53 5.60 -10.04
CA LEU A 98 11.86 4.99 -10.22
C LEU A 98 11.98 4.30 -11.58
N LEU A 99 10.96 3.55 -11.99
CA LEU A 99 10.90 2.93 -13.32
C LEU A 99 10.92 3.98 -14.44
N THR A 100 10.21 5.10 -14.26
CA THR A 100 10.23 6.21 -15.21
C THR A 100 11.64 6.79 -15.34
N ALA A 101 12.32 7.06 -14.21
CA ALA A 101 13.69 7.57 -14.22
C ALA A 101 14.68 6.58 -14.88
N ALA A 102 14.57 5.28 -14.57
CA ALA A 102 15.37 4.25 -15.19
C ALA A 102 15.11 4.14 -16.70
N ALA A 103 13.86 4.25 -17.13
CA ALA A 103 13.49 4.25 -18.55
C ALA A 103 14.02 5.49 -19.28
N THR A 104 14.01 6.67 -18.65
CA THR A 104 14.62 7.88 -19.20
C THR A 104 16.12 7.73 -19.36
N LEU A 105 16.81 7.13 -18.39
CA LEU A 105 18.24 6.83 -18.49
C LEU A 105 18.53 5.85 -19.63
N LEU A 106 17.74 4.77 -19.74
CA LEU A 106 17.86 3.78 -20.81
C LEU A 106 17.65 4.40 -22.19
N LEU A 107 16.68 5.31 -22.33
CA LEU A 107 16.47 6.08 -23.57
C LEU A 107 17.70 6.90 -23.92
N GLY A 108 18.25 7.64 -22.95
CA GLY A 108 19.50 8.38 -23.12
C GLY A 108 20.63 7.48 -23.61
N LEU A 109 20.92 6.39 -22.90
CA LEU A 109 22.00 5.46 -23.28
C LEU A 109 21.78 4.83 -24.67
N SER A 110 20.53 4.50 -25.01
CA SER A 110 20.19 3.89 -26.31
C SER A 110 20.44 4.84 -27.48
N LEU A 111 20.26 6.15 -27.29
CA LEU A 111 20.55 7.16 -28.33
C LEU A 111 22.04 7.26 -28.67
N TRP A 112 22.93 7.03 -27.70
CA TRP A 112 24.37 7.25 -27.86
C TRP A 112 25.17 5.97 -28.09
N LEU A 113 24.81 4.86 -27.43
CA LEU A 113 25.65 3.66 -27.35
C LEU A 113 25.07 2.44 -28.07
N ALA A 114 23.74 2.32 -28.12
CA ALA A 114 23.08 1.14 -28.67
C ALA A 114 21.74 1.51 -29.33
N PRO A 115 21.76 2.11 -30.54
CA PRO A 115 20.53 2.52 -31.24
C PRO A 115 19.55 1.38 -31.51
N THR A 116 20.04 0.14 -31.56
CA THR A 116 19.21 -1.07 -31.70
C THR A 116 18.25 -1.28 -30.52
N LEU A 117 18.55 -0.74 -29.34
CA LEU A 117 17.68 -0.79 -28.16
C LEU A 117 16.65 0.34 -28.11
N LEU A 118 16.75 1.32 -29.02
CA LEU A 118 15.91 2.52 -29.00
C LEU A 118 14.39 2.23 -29.00
N PRO A 119 13.86 1.30 -29.82
CA PRO A 119 12.43 0.99 -29.79
C PRO A 119 11.98 0.49 -28.42
N TRP A 120 12.77 -0.38 -27.78
CA TRP A 120 12.48 -0.93 -26.45
C TRP A 120 12.57 0.13 -25.36
N ALA A 121 13.53 1.05 -25.45
CA ALA A 121 13.65 2.15 -24.51
C ALA A 121 12.47 3.12 -24.60
N VAL A 122 12.01 3.43 -25.82
CA VAL A 122 10.84 4.28 -26.07
C VAL A 122 9.57 3.61 -25.55
N THR A 123 9.33 2.33 -25.85
CA THR A 123 8.14 1.62 -25.35
C THR A 123 8.14 1.50 -23.83
N THR A 124 9.30 1.23 -23.22
CA THR A 124 9.43 1.17 -21.75
C THR A 124 9.12 2.51 -21.10
N LEU A 125 9.63 3.62 -21.65
CA LEU A 125 9.33 4.95 -21.13
C LEU A 125 7.84 5.30 -21.32
N ALA A 126 7.26 4.96 -22.46
CA ALA A 126 5.84 5.20 -22.73
C ALA A 126 4.94 4.45 -21.72
N LEU A 127 5.25 3.17 -21.43
CA LEU A 127 4.54 2.39 -20.42
C LEU A 127 4.73 2.97 -19.01
N ALA A 128 5.94 3.39 -18.64
CA ALA A 128 6.19 3.99 -17.33
C ALA A 128 5.41 5.30 -17.14
N LEU A 129 5.38 6.17 -18.16
CA LEU A 129 4.60 7.40 -18.17
C LEU A 129 3.09 7.12 -18.12
N PHE A 130 2.62 6.09 -18.84
CA PHE A 130 1.22 5.66 -18.78
C PHE A 130 0.82 5.21 -17.37
N LEU A 131 1.67 4.48 -16.66
CA LEU A 131 1.42 4.07 -15.28
C LEU A 131 1.33 5.29 -14.34
N VAL A 132 2.27 6.24 -14.44
CA VAL A 132 2.24 7.47 -13.65
C VAL A 132 1.00 8.31 -13.96
N LEU A 133 0.61 8.40 -15.23
CA LEU A 133 -0.61 9.07 -15.65
C LEU A 133 -1.85 8.39 -15.05
N GLY A 134 -1.94 7.06 -15.13
CA GLY A 134 -3.05 6.29 -14.55
C GLY A 134 -3.18 6.49 -13.05
N GLN A 135 -2.06 6.44 -12.31
CA GLN A 135 -2.02 6.72 -10.87
C GLN A 135 -2.45 8.16 -10.55
N THR A 136 -2.02 9.13 -11.36
CA THR A 136 -2.40 10.55 -11.20
C THR A 136 -3.89 10.72 -11.42
N LEU A 137 -4.45 10.15 -12.49
CA LEU A 137 -5.88 10.18 -12.78
C LEU A 137 -6.69 9.51 -11.66
N TYR A 138 -6.23 8.38 -11.13
CA TYR A 138 -6.88 7.68 -10.03
C TYR A 138 -7.00 8.57 -8.78
N VAL A 139 -5.90 9.22 -8.36
CA VAL A 139 -5.91 10.14 -7.20
C VAL A 139 -6.82 11.33 -7.46
N MET A 140 -6.69 11.96 -8.64
CA MET A 140 -7.47 13.17 -8.96
C MET A 140 -8.97 12.87 -9.07
N ALA A 141 -9.35 11.72 -9.64
CA ALA A 141 -10.73 11.26 -9.70
C ALA A 141 -11.28 10.98 -8.30
N GLY A 142 -10.50 10.32 -7.43
CA GLY A 142 -10.88 10.08 -6.03
C GLY A 142 -11.13 11.36 -5.26
N LEU A 143 -10.23 12.35 -5.36
CA LEU A 143 -10.39 13.66 -4.72
C LEU A 143 -11.63 14.42 -5.23
N LYS A 144 -11.90 14.34 -6.54
CA LYS A 144 -13.09 14.96 -7.14
C LYS A 144 -14.38 14.30 -6.65
N LEU A 145 -14.41 12.97 -6.60
CA LEU A 145 -15.56 12.20 -6.12
C LEU A 145 -15.84 12.47 -4.64
N ALA A 146 -14.77 12.58 -3.83
CA ALA A 146 -14.84 12.92 -2.41
C ALA A 146 -15.16 14.40 -2.14
N LYS A 147 -15.30 15.25 -3.18
CA LYS A 147 -15.50 16.70 -3.07
C LYS A 147 -14.45 17.37 -2.16
N ALA A 148 -13.20 16.95 -2.28
CA ALA A 148 -12.12 17.41 -1.42
C ALA A 148 -11.92 18.94 -1.54
N PRO A 149 -11.61 19.65 -0.44
CA PRO A 149 -11.33 21.08 -0.50
C PRO A 149 -10.00 21.36 -1.21
N LYS A 150 -9.85 22.56 -1.78
CA LYS A 150 -8.65 22.99 -2.53
C LYS A 150 -7.35 22.86 -1.73
N SER A 151 -7.41 22.92 -0.40
CA SER A 151 -6.26 22.71 0.49
C SER A 151 -5.66 21.31 0.34
N ILE A 152 -6.47 20.28 0.12
CA ILE A 152 -6.00 18.89 -0.06
C ILE A 152 -5.29 18.73 -1.40
N TYR A 153 -5.77 19.38 -2.46
CA TYR A 153 -5.05 19.40 -3.74
C TYR A 153 -3.68 20.05 -3.62
N LYS A 154 -3.57 21.16 -2.87
CA LYS A 154 -2.27 21.80 -2.59
C LYS A 154 -1.35 20.90 -1.76
N ALA A 155 -1.91 20.09 -0.86
CA ALA A 155 -1.13 19.15 -0.06
C ALA A 155 -0.38 18.09 -0.91
N LEU A 156 -0.86 17.81 -2.14
CA LEU A 156 -0.15 16.92 -3.07
C LEU A 156 1.24 17.43 -3.47
N LEU A 157 1.50 18.75 -3.36
CA LEU A 157 2.85 19.29 -3.58
C LEU A 157 3.87 18.76 -2.56
N HIS A 158 3.42 18.32 -1.39
CA HIS A 158 4.26 17.69 -0.37
C HIS A 158 4.41 16.17 -0.59
N ALA A 159 3.81 15.59 -1.63
CA ALA A 159 3.88 14.16 -1.91
C ALA A 159 5.33 13.63 -2.04
N PRO A 160 6.28 14.32 -2.70
CA PRO A 160 7.67 13.85 -2.75
C PRO A 160 8.32 13.71 -1.38
N ALA A 161 8.15 14.71 -0.51
CA ALA A 161 8.68 14.66 0.86
C ALA A 161 8.01 13.56 1.68
N PHE A 162 6.69 13.39 1.53
CA PHE A 162 5.93 12.32 2.18
C PHE A 162 6.37 10.93 1.72
N MET A 163 6.60 10.73 0.41
CA MET A 163 7.12 9.47 -0.15
C MET A 163 8.49 9.13 0.43
N PHE A 164 9.40 10.11 0.49
CA PHE A 164 10.72 9.90 1.07
C PHE A 164 10.63 9.51 2.56
N TRP A 165 9.81 10.22 3.34
CA TRP A 165 9.57 9.87 4.74
C TRP A 165 9.00 8.45 4.89
N LYS A 166 8.04 8.05 4.03
CA LYS A 166 7.50 6.69 4.00
C LYS A 166 8.55 5.64 3.69
N LEU A 167 9.47 5.89 2.75
CA LEU A 167 10.57 4.97 2.45
C LEU A 167 11.47 4.75 3.68
N VAL A 168 11.83 5.82 4.38
CA VAL A 168 12.61 5.76 5.62
C VAL A 168 11.87 4.96 6.70
N LEU A 169 10.57 5.21 6.87
CA LEU A 169 9.73 4.49 7.82
C LEU A 169 9.72 2.99 7.53
N TYR A 170 9.48 2.61 6.27
CA TYR A 170 9.49 1.20 5.85
C TYR A 170 10.84 0.53 6.06
N GLY A 171 11.96 1.22 5.77
CA GLY A 171 13.30 0.74 6.08
C GLY A 171 13.48 0.45 7.58
N ARG A 172 12.97 1.33 8.45
CA ARG A 172 13.00 1.13 9.91
C ARG A 172 12.14 -0.06 10.36
N VAL A 173 10.94 -0.20 9.80
CA VAL A 173 10.02 -1.30 10.14
C VAL A 173 10.61 -2.65 9.71
N LEU A 174 11.17 -2.74 8.50
CA LEU A 174 11.73 -3.99 7.97
C LEU A 174 13.03 -4.42 8.67
N THR A 175 13.88 -3.46 9.05
CA THR A 175 15.13 -3.74 9.80
C THR A 175 14.89 -4.15 11.26
N GLY A 176 13.64 -4.11 11.74
CA GLY A 176 13.30 -4.62 13.06
C GLY A 176 13.96 -3.86 14.20
N ARG A 177 14.28 -2.56 14.03
CA ARG A 177 14.68 -1.68 15.14
C ARG A 177 13.51 -1.57 16.12
N GLN A 178 13.45 -2.54 17.03
CA GLN A 178 12.37 -2.71 17.98
C GLN A 178 12.33 -1.50 18.91
N GLN A 179 11.20 -0.81 18.94
CA GLN A 179 10.83 -0.14 20.17
C GLN A 179 10.19 -1.22 21.04
N LYS A 180 10.89 -1.59 22.11
CA LYS A 180 10.35 -2.43 23.18
C LYS A 180 9.24 -1.64 23.87
N GLY A 181 8.03 -2.19 23.88
CA GLY A 181 6.90 -1.63 24.62
C GLY A 181 5.76 -1.17 23.72
N TRP A 182 4.54 -1.59 24.06
CA TRP A 182 3.32 -1.00 23.52
C TRP A 182 3.24 0.44 24.04
N ILE A 183 3.43 1.42 23.16
CA ILE A 183 3.28 2.84 23.50
C ILE A 183 1.84 3.24 23.17
N ARG A 184 1.05 3.51 24.21
CA ARG A 184 -0.28 4.11 24.06
C ARG A 184 -0.11 5.43 23.30
N THR A 185 -0.88 5.61 22.23
CA THR A 185 -0.89 6.89 21.53
C THR A 185 -1.64 7.89 22.39
N ALA A 186 -0.99 9.00 22.72
CA ALA A 186 -1.61 10.07 23.50
C ALA A 186 -2.89 10.53 22.80
N ARG A 187 -3.96 10.70 23.59
CA ARG A 187 -5.22 11.28 23.10
C ARG A 187 -5.02 12.80 23.00
N ASN A 188 -5.80 13.49 22.17
CA ASN A 188 -5.64 14.93 22.00
C ASN A 188 -5.88 15.74 23.30
N GLU A 189 -6.52 15.13 24.30
CA GLU A 189 -6.80 15.72 25.62
C GLU A 189 -5.79 15.34 26.72
N GLU A 190 -4.77 14.50 26.42
CA GLU A 190 -3.69 14.07 27.34
C GLU A 190 -2.34 14.71 26.95
#